data_AF-A0A067QES6-F1
#
_entry.id   AF-A0A067QES6-F1
#
_cell.length_a   1.000
_cell.length_b   1.000
_cell.length_c   1.000
_cell.angle_alpha   90.00
_cell.angle_beta   90.00
_cell.angle_gamma   90.00
#
_symmetry.space_group_name_H-M   'P 1'
#
loop_
_entity.id
_entity.type
_entity.pdbx_description
1 polymer ?
#
loop_
_entity_poly.entity_id
_entity_poly.type
_entity_poly.pdbx_seq_one_letter_code
_entity_poly.pdbx_strand_id
1 'polypeptide(L)'
;MVKAKNNHSTENMKSLIKLKVNPTENKVGVSSFKALKNGNMLIESSNKRYVEVICNSINEKSGNELEANGAKLRNPRMILYNVPEVIHIDSMKQSITEQNP
;
A
#
# COMPACT_ATOMS: atom_id res chain seq x y z
N MET A 1 1.04 -3.09 3.76
CA MET A 1 2.20 -3.71 4.43
C MET A 1 1.78 -4.05 5.85
N VAL A 2 2.15 -5.24 6.31
CA VAL A 2 1.90 -5.71 7.68
C VAL A 2 3.23 -5.86 8.39
N LYS A 3 3.30 -5.33 9.61
CA LYS A 3 4.44 -5.43 10.52
C LYS A 3 4.04 -6.26 11.73
N ALA A 4 4.96 -7.07 12.24
CA ALA A 4 4.78 -7.70 13.54
C ALA A 4 5.16 -6.72 14.65
N LYS A 5 4.38 -6.68 15.74
CA LYS A 5 4.73 -5.93 16.95
C LYS A 5 5.66 -6.75 17.87
N ASN A 6 5.61 -8.07 17.74
CA ASN A 6 6.45 -9.03 18.45
C ASN A 6 7.33 -9.80 17.44
N ASN A 7 8.19 -10.71 17.92
CA ASN A 7 9.04 -11.57 17.08
C ASN A 7 8.23 -12.68 16.36
N HIS A 8 7.28 -12.30 15.49
CA HIS A 8 6.59 -13.24 14.61
C HIS A 8 7.34 -13.39 13.29
N SER A 9 7.53 -14.64 12.84
CA SER A 9 7.95 -14.92 11.47
C SER A 9 6.85 -14.56 10.47
N THR A 10 7.22 -14.38 9.20
CA THR A 10 6.27 -14.06 8.13
C THR A 10 5.25 -15.16 7.87
N GLU A 11 5.61 -16.43 8.10
CA GLU A 11 4.66 -17.56 8.08
C GLU A 11 3.66 -17.50 9.23
N ASN A 12 4.12 -17.17 10.44
CA ASN A 12 3.23 -17.01 11.59
C ASN A 12 2.25 -15.85 11.38
N MET A 13 2.72 -14.73 10.80
CA MET A 13 1.85 -13.62 10.42
C MET A 13 0.77 -14.06 9.41
N LYS A 14 1.16 -14.82 8.38
CA LYS A 14 0.21 -15.35 7.37
C LYS A 14 -0.83 -16.26 8.00
N SER A 15 -0.43 -17.15 8.90
CA SER A 15 -1.34 -18.04 9.63
C SER A 15 -2.30 -17.26 10.53
N LEU A 16 -1.81 -16.26 11.28
CA LEU A 16 -2.63 -15.39 12.11
C LEU A 16 -3.69 -14.64 11.30
N ILE A 17 -3.32 -14.11 10.14
CA ILE A 17 -4.27 -13.38 9.28
C ILE A 17 -5.31 -14.33 8.69
N LYS A 18 -4.92 -15.52 8.24
CA LYS A 18 -5.89 -16.50 7.76
C LYS A 18 -6.87 -16.95 8.85
N LEU A 19 -6.38 -17.12 10.08
CA LEU A 19 -7.18 -17.61 11.21
C LEU A 19 -8.10 -16.53 11.80
N LYS A 20 -7.54 -15.37 12.17
CA LYS A 20 -8.25 -14.32 12.90
C LYS A 20 -8.99 -13.36 11.99
N VAL A 21 -8.39 -13.00 10.86
CA VAL A 21 -8.97 -12.02 9.93
C VAL A 21 -9.90 -12.69 8.94
N ASN A 22 -9.50 -13.86 8.42
CA ASN A 22 -10.20 -14.64 7.39
C ASN A 22 -10.64 -13.78 6.19
N PRO A 23 -9.74 -13.49 5.23
CA PRO A 23 -10.05 -12.63 4.10
C PRO A 23 -11.25 -13.10 3.25
N THR A 24 -11.48 -14.41 3.18
CA THR A 24 -12.59 -15.01 2.43
C THR A 24 -13.95 -14.67 3.05
N GLU A 25 -14.07 -14.79 4.38
CA GLU A 25 -15.30 -14.41 5.10
C GLU A 25 -15.60 -12.91 4.98
N ASN A 26 -14.57 -12.07 4.99
CA ASN A 26 -14.73 -10.63 4.78
C ASN A 26 -15.02 -10.28 3.30
N LYS A 27 -15.13 -11.27 2.40
CA LYS A 27 -15.33 -11.09 0.95
C LYS A 27 -14.23 -10.22 0.32
N VAL A 28 -13.01 -10.32 0.83
CA VAL A 28 -11.85 -9.57 0.37
C VAL A 28 -10.94 -10.46 -0.48
N GLY A 29 -10.74 -10.07 -1.74
CA GLY A 29 -9.79 -10.74 -2.63
C GLY A 29 -8.35 -10.37 -2.31
N VAL A 30 -7.54 -11.34 -1.88
CA VAL A 30 -6.08 -11.19 -1.73
C VAL A 30 -5.38 -11.93 -2.87
N SER A 31 -4.54 -11.21 -3.61
CA SER A 31 -3.78 -11.76 -4.72
C SER A 31 -2.52 -12.48 -4.24
N SER A 32 -1.80 -11.92 -3.26
CA SER A 32 -0.57 -12.54 -2.76
C SER A 32 -0.22 -12.13 -1.34
N PHE A 33 0.56 -12.99 -0.68
CA PHE A 33 1.27 -12.72 0.57
C PHE A 33 2.76 -12.88 0.29
N LYS A 34 3.53 -11.79 0.34
CA LYS A 34 4.97 -11.78 0.06
C LYS A 34 5.75 -11.39 1.30
N ALA A 35 6.70 -12.23 1.70
CA ALA A 35 7.67 -11.88 2.74
C ALA A 35 8.67 -10.86 2.18
N LEU A 36 8.98 -9.83 2.97
CA LEU A 36 10.01 -8.84 2.65
C LEU A 36 11.29 -9.15 3.43
N LYS A 37 12.44 -8.76 2.89
CA LYS A 37 13.77 -8.99 3.51
C LYS A 37 13.90 -8.38 4.92
N ASN A 38 13.11 -7.37 5.24
CA ASN A 38 13.06 -6.71 6.55
C ASN A 38 12.15 -7.41 7.56
N GLY A 39 11.70 -8.65 7.29
CA GLY A 39 10.83 -9.42 8.17
C GLY A 39 9.35 -9.01 8.12
N ASN A 40 8.99 -7.97 7.36
CA ASN A 40 7.60 -7.55 7.17
C ASN A 40 6.91 -8.37 6.09
N MET A 41 5.58 -8.25 6.01
CA MET A 41 4.79 -8.91 4.97
C MET A 41 4.05 -7.89 4.08
N LEU A 42 4.12 -8.10 2.78
CA LEU A 42 3.32 -7.39 1.80
C LEU A 42 2.09 -8.24 1.44
N ILE A 43 0.92 -7.60 1.45
CA ILE A 43 -0.33 -8.20 1.01
C ILE A 43 -0.78 -7.40 -0.21
N GLU A 44 -1.02 -8.09 -1.32
CA GLU A 44 -1.46 -7.49 -2.57
C GLU A 44 -2.92 -7.79 -2.82
N SER A 45 -3.65 -6.81 -3.34
CA SER A 45 -5.03 -6.95 -3.79
C SER A 45 -5.25 -6.10 -5.03
N SER A 46 -6.14 -6.54 -5.92
CA SER A 46 -6.50 -5.83 -7.14
C SER A 46 -7.40 -4.62 -6.90
N ASN A 47 -7.95 -4.45 -5.70
CA ASN A 47 -8.90 -3.38 -5.38
C ASN A 47 -8.46 -2.59 -4.14
N LYS A 48 -8.45 -1.26 -4.24
CA LYS A 48 -8.12 -0.37 -3.13
C LYS A 48 -9.05 -0.57 -1.91
N ARG A 49 -10.35 -0.78 -2.12
CA ARG A 49 -11.31 -1.01 -1.04
C ARG A 49 -10.98 -2.27 -0.24
N TYR A 50 -10.51 -3.31 -0.93
CA TYR A 50 -10.06 -4.56 -0.30
C TYR A 50 -8.84 -4.37 0.58
N VAL A 51 -7.90 -3.51 0.15
CA VAL A 51 -6.74 -3.12 0.97
C VAL A 51 -7.17 -2.40 2.24
N GLU A 52 -8.15 -1.50 2.16
CA GLU A 52 -8.65 -0.78 3.33
C GLU A 52 -9.37 -1.71 4.32
N VAL A 53 -10.30 -2.54 3.84
CA VAL A 53 -11.03 -3.50 4.68
C VAL A 53 -10.07 -4.46 5.38
N ILE A 54 -9.09 -5.02 4.66
CA ILE A 54 -8.15 -5.97 5.26
C ILE A 54 -7.21 -5.29 6.25
N CYS A 55 -6.77 -4.05 5.99
CA CYS A 55 -5.94 -3.32 6.95
C CYS A 55 -6.70 -3.04 8.24
N ASN A 56 -7.94 -2.56 8.14
CA ASN A 56 -8.79 -2.31 9.30
C ASN A 56 -9.07 -3.60 10.06
N SER A 57 -9.41 -4.68 9.35
CA SER A 57 -9.69 -5.97 9.98
C SER A 57 -8.47 -6.55 10.71
N ILE A 58 -7.26 -6.40 10.15
CA ILE A 58 -6.02 -6.82 10.82
C ILE A 58 -5.78 -5.97 12.07
N ASN A 59 -5.95 -4.66 12.00
CA ASN A 59 -5.72 -3.77 13.14
C ASN A 59 -6.77 -3.98 14.25
N GLU A 60 -8.02 -4.32 13.90
CA GLU A 60 -9.08 -4.61 14.87
C GLU A 60 -8.93 -5.99 15.51
N LYS A 61 -8.73 -7.05 14.71
CA LYS A 61 -8.74 -8.44 15.20
C LYS A 61 -7.36 -8.96 15.64
N SER A 62 -6.29 -8.35 15.13
CA SER A 62 -4.90 -8.75 15.38
C SER A 62 -4.01 -7.59 15.79
N GLY A 63 -4.58 -6.43 16.17
CA GLY A 63 -3.84 -5.21 16.50
C GLY A 63 -2.82 -5.33 17.65
N ASN A 64 -2.95 -6.35 18.51
CA ASN A 64 -1.99 -6.62 19.58
C ASN A 64 -0.71 -7.30 19.06
N GLU A 65 -0.81 -8.04 17.95
CA GLU A 65 0.29 -8.86 17.40
C GLU A 65 0.85 -8.25 16.12
N LEU A 66 -0.02 -7.61 15.34
CA LEU A 66 0.23 -7.13 13.98
C LEU A 66 -0.22 -5.67 13.84
N GLU A 67 0.41 -4.98 12.92
CA GLU A 67 0.01 -3.65 12.47
C GLU A 67 -0.03 -3.64 10.95
N ALA A 68 -1.21 -3.38 10.39
CA ALA A 68 -1.43 -3.27 8.97
C ALA A 68 -1.58 -1.81 8.54
N ASN A 69 -0.77 -1.44 7.54
CA ASN A 69 -0.79 -0.13 6.93
C ASN A 69 -1.03 -0.25 5.43
N GLY A 70 -2.10 0.36 4.93
CA GLY A 70 -2.37 0.46 3.49
C GLY A 70 -1.27 1.25 2.79
N ALA A 71 -0.85 0.80 1.61
CA ALA A 71 0.11 1.56 0.83
C ALA A 71 -0.53 2.90 0.40
N LYS A 72 0.07 4.01 0.81
CA LYS A 72 -0.31 5.33 0.32
C LYS A 72 0.48 5.63 -0.95
N LEU A 73 -0.18 6.23 -1.94
CA LEU A 73 0.51 6.74 -3.11
C LEU A 73 1.51 7.80 -2.65
N ARG A 74 2.71 7.76 -3.22
CA ARG A 74 3.67 8.82 -2.99
C ARG A 74 3.09 10.12 -3.56
N ASN A 75 3.13 11.19 -2.77
CA ASN A 75 2.78 12.50 -3.29
C ASN A 75 3.67 12.80 -4.52
N PRO A 76 3.07 13.21 -5.66
CA PRO A 76 3.85 13.58 -6.83
C PRO A 76 4.79 14.72 -6.44
N ARG A 77 6.02 14.68 -6.96
CA ARG A 77 7.01 15.74 -6.71
C ARG A 77 6.72 17.00 -7.52
N MET A 78 5.94 16.86 -8.58
CA MET A 78 5.63 17.91 -9.55
C MET A 78 4.31 17.57 -10.23
N ILE A 79 3.46 18.56 -10.43
CA ILE A 79 2.23 18.46 -11.22
C ILE A 79 2.27 19.61 -12.21
N LEU A 80 2.16 19.32 -13.51
CA LEU A 80 2.14 20.33 -14.56
C LEU A 80 0.70 20.52 -15.04
N TYR A 81 0.25 21.77 -15.07
CA TYR A 81 -1.07 22.15 -15.54
C TYR A 81 -0.96 22.85 -16.90
N ASN A 82 -2.05 22.81 -17.67
CA ASN A 82 -2.21 23.55 -18.94
C ASN A 82 -1.10 23.29 -19.96
N VAL A 83 -0.67 22.04 -20.06
CA VAL A 83 0.38 21.61 -20.98
C VAL A 83 -0.20 21.53 -22.41
N PRO A 84 0.33 22.28 -23.40
CA PRO A 84 -0.15 22.22 -24.78
C PRO A 84 0.12 20.86 -25.43
N GLU A 85 -0.66 20.49 -26.44
CA GLU A 85 -0.58 19.18 -27.11
C GLU A 85 0.74 19.00 -27.90
N VAL A 86 1.31 20.10 -28.38
CA VAL A 86 2.64 20.15 -29.00
C VAL A 86 3.58 20.91 -28.09
N ILE A 87 4.64 20.25 -27.63
CA ILE A 87 5.66 20.84 -26.75
C ILE A 87 7.02 20.71 -27.41
N HIS A 88 7.75 21.82 -27.45
CA HIS A 88 9.18 21.82 -27.69
C HIS A 88 9.92 21.71 -26.35
N ILE A 89 10.98 20.88 -26.29
CA ILE A 89 11.72 20.58 -25.05
C ILE A 89 12.16 21.85 -24.31
N ASP A 90 12.54 22.90 -25.04
CA ASP A 90 13.00 24.17 -24.47
C ASP A 90 11.86 24.94 -23.78
N SER A 91 10.66 24.94 -24.37
CA SER A 91 9.45 25.54 -23.77
C SER A 91 8.97 24.78 -22.53
N MET A 92 9.24 23.46 -22.47
CA MET A 92 8.87 22.62 -21.33
C MET A 92 9.69 22.96 -20.08
N LYS A 93 11.00 23.17 -20.25
CA LYS A 93 11.89 23.55 -19.14
C LYS A 93 11.43 24.85 -18.49
N GLN A 94 11.11 25.85 -19.31
CA GLN A 94 10.60 27.12 -18.83
C GLN A 94 9.28 26.95 -18.08
N SER A 95 8.33 26.21 -18.64
CA SER A 95 7.02 25.95 -18.01
C SER A 95 7.14 25.19 -16.69
N ILE A 96 8.08 24.25 -16.58
CA ILE A 96 8.34 23.51 -15.32
C ILE A 96 8.84 24.45 -14.23
N THR A 97 9.83 25.29 -14.55
CA THR A 97 10.42 26.25 -13.61
C THR A 97 9.39 27.30 -13.18
N GLU A 98 8.58 27.82 -14.10
CA GLU A 98 7.55 28.82 -13.79
C GLU A 98 6.43 28.26 -12.90
N GLN A 99 6.03 27.00 -13.09
CA GLN A 99 4.98 26.36 -12.29
C GLN A 99 5.48 25.80 -10.95
N ASN A 100 6.80 25.62 -10.80
CA ASN A 100 7.42 25.05 -9.60
C ASN A 100 8.65 25.89 -9.21
N PRO A 101 8.47 27.15 -8.76
CA PRO A 101 9.56 28.04 -8.37
C PRO A 101 10.34 27.56 -7.14
#